data_AF-H5Y524-F1
#
_entry.id   AF-H5Y524-F1
#
_cell.length_a   1.000
_cell.length_b   1.000
_cell.length_c   1.000
_cell.angle_alpha   90.00
_cell.angle_beta   90.00
_cell.angle_gamma   90.00
#
_symmetry.space_group_name_H-M   'P 1'
#
loop_
_entity.id
_entity.type
_entity.pdbx_description
1 polymer ?
#
loop_
_entity_poly.entity_id
_entity_poly.type
_entity_poly.pdbx_seq_one_letter_code
_entity_poly.pdbx_strand_id
1 'polypeptide(L)'
;MILSIISYVSIVLFLGISIYKAYQFAKMPFHGRMDLYPVPKEKGYEHGGSYYEEVAWWSKPHEVSHMREIIEMLKEIIFIKKLFENQRPFWWISYALHLGIYLLMAWTILLVIGALFVLDGIQVAANSSNILGLLLFYVSAFVGYLGLALGALGSGLLFLRRLTDNTLKKYTTPQEYFNLLLLFAAIVTGIFTWGNDLSFGYAREVTANLVTFTPFDANGLLTLHIVLVGIMLIYIPISKMSHYVGKYFTFHKVLWDNNPNLKGSDVEQQIKNASSFRPTTSWSAPHINPPATPEK
;
A
#
# COMPACT_ATOMS: atom_id res chain seq x y z
N MET A 1 19.55 21.12 9.23
CA MET A 1 19.62 20.07 10.28
C MET A 1 18.24 19.60 10.76
N ILE A 2 17.34 20.48 11.21
CA ILE A 2 15.99 20.10 11.67
C ILE A 2 15.20 19.35 10.57
N LEU A 3 15.23 19.83 9.33
CA LEU A 3 14.53 19.20 8.21
C LEU A 3 15.03 17.78 7.94
N SER A 4 16.35 17.57 7.96
CA SER A 4 16.95 16.23 7.83
C SER A 4 16.46 15.29 8.93
N ILE A 5 16.40 15.76 10.19
CA ILE A 5 15.87 14.97 11.32
C ILE A 5 14.40 14.59 11.07
N ILE A 6 13.56 15.54 10.63
CA ILE A 6 12.16 15.26 10.29
C ILE A 6 12.08 14.17 9.23
N SER A 7 12.85 14.28 8.14
CA SER A 7 12.89 13.28 7.07
C SER A 7 13.28 11.90 7.60
N TYR A 8 14.34 11.78 8.41
CA TYR A 8 14.77 10.51 8.98
C TYR A 8 13.72 9.89 9.91
N VAL A 9 13.17 10.69 10.82
CA VAL A 9 12.13 10.25 11.76
C VAL A 9 10.90 9.76 10.99
N SER A 10 10.47 10.49 9.97
CA SER A 10 9.34 10.10 9.13
C SER A 10 9.58 8.77 8.39
N ILE A 11 10.77 8.54 7.84
CA ILE A 11 11.12 7.28 7.18
C ILE A 11 11.14 6.12 8.18
N VAL A 12 11.78 6.30 9.33
CA VAL A 12 11.88 5.27 10.38
C VAL A 12 10.49 4.91 10.92
N LEU A 13 9.66 5.91 11.21
CA LEU A 13 8.29 5.67 11.69
C LEU A 13 7.42 5.02 10.62
N PHE A 14 7.54 5.46 9.36
CA PHE A 14 6.82 4.81 8.25
C PHE A 14 7.14 3.32 8.21
N LEU A 15 8.43 2.96 8.14
CA LEU A 15 8.84 1.56 8.05
C LEU A 15 8.47 0.77 9.30
N GLY A 16 8.75 1.31 10.49
CA GLY A 16 8.50 0.64 11.77
C GLY A 16 7.01 0.34 12.00
N ILE A 17 6.12 1.32 11.76
CA ILE A 17 4.68 1.14 11.93
C ILE A 17 4.13 0.18 10.87
N SER A 18 4.67 0.23 9.64
CA SER A 18 4.27 -0.69 8.55
C SER A 18 4.61 -2.14 8.87
N ILE A 19 5.83 -2.39 9.38
CA ILE A 19 6.26 -3.72 9.84
C ILE A 19 5.38 -4.17 11.01
N TYR A 20 5.11 -3.29 11.97
CA TYR A 20 4.23 -3.59 13.09
C TYR A 20 2.81 -3.97 12.63
N LYS A 21 2.25 -3.26 11.64
CA LYS A 21 0.96 -3.64 11.04
C LYS A 21 1.01 -4.99 10.33
N ALA A 22 2.06 -5.27 9.58
CA ALA A 22 2.22 -6.58 8.93
C ALA A 22 2.29 -7.71 9.97
N TYR A 23 3.02 -7.49 11.06
CA TYR A 23 3.08 -8.41 12.19
C TYR A 23 1.72 -8.60 12.88
N GLN A 24 0.95 -7.53 13.09
CA GLN A 24 -0.40 -7.64 13.63
C GLN A 24 -1.30 -8.49 12.73
N PHE A 25 -1.33 -8.22 11.42
CA PHE A 25 -2.13 -9.01 10.49
C PHE A 25 -1.70 -10.48 10.43
N ALA A 26 -0.39 -10.75 10.49
CA ALA A 26 0.13 -12.11 10.53
C ALA A 26 -0.27 -12.89 11.80
N LYS A 27 -0.54 -12.18 12.91
CA LYS A 27 -0.98 -12.77 14.19
C LYS A 27 -2.49 -12.77 14.40
N MET A 28 -3.28 -12.31 13.44
CA MET A 28 -4.73 -12.38 13.56
C MET A 28 -5.20 -13.84 13.65
N PRO A 29 -6.27 -14.11 14.41
CA PRO A 29 -6.82 -15.46 14.53
C PRO A 29 -7.33 -15.96 13.17
N PHE A 30 -7.49 -17.28 13.08
CA PHE A 30 -8.05 -17.93 11.90
C PHE A 30 -9.39 -17.28 11.52
N HIS A 31 -9.52 -16.90 10.25
CA HIS A 31 -10.70 -16.18 9.77
C HIS A 31 -11.89 -17.14 9.54
N GLY A 32 -13.09 -16.58 9.41
CA GLY A 32 -14.22 -17.32 8.87
C GLY A 32 -13.94 -17.66 7.41
N ARG A 33 -13.80 -18.94 7.09
CA ARG A 33 -13.55 -19.41 5.71
C ARG A 33 -14.80 -19.15 4.87
N MET A 34 -14.63 -18.44 3.75
CA MET A 34 -15.74 -17.99 2.90
C MET A 34 -15.89 -18.79 1.59
N ASP A 35 -15.07 -19.82 1.35
CA ASP A 35 -15.09 -20.68 0.14
C ASP A 35 -15.39 -19.91 -1.17
N LEU A 36 -14.70 -18.78 -1.36
CA LEU A 36 -14.93 -17.84 -2.47
C LEU A 36 -14.11 -18.25 -3.69
N TYR A 37 -14.71 -19.09 -4.52
CA TYR A 37 -14.16 -19.45 -5.82
C TYR A 37 -14.41 -18.34 -6.87
N PRO A 38 -13.50 -18.17 -7.85
CA PRO A 38 -12.31 -18.98 -8.09
C PRO A 38 -11.13 -18.57 -7.19
N VAL A 39 -10.38 -19.58 -6.72
CA VAL A 39 -9.15 -19.38 -5.95
C VAL A 39 -7.95 -19.57 -6.91
N PRO A 40 -7.12 -18.54 -7.15
CA PRO A 40 -6.07 -18.59 -8.17
C PRO A 40 -5.06 -19.72 -8.06
N LYS A 41 -4.79 -20.22 -6.85
CA LYS A 41 -3.80 -21.28 -6.64
C LYS A 41 -4.36 -22.68 -6.94
N GLU A 42 -5.67 -22.84 -7.10
CA GLU A 42 -6.32 -24.12 -7.33
C GLU A 42 -6.25 -24.59 -8.79
N LYS A 43 -6.31 -25.91 -8.97
CA LYS A 43 -6.42 -26.54 -10.29
C LYS A 43 -7.81 -26.27 -10.88
N GLY A 44 -7.86 -25.90 -12.16
CA GLY A 44 -9.14 -25.64 -12.84
C GLY A 44 -9.86 -24.35 -12.41
N TYR A 45 -9.21 -23.44 -11.67
CA TYR A 45 -9.80 -22.19 -11.17
C TYR A 45 -10.46 -21.31 -12.26
N GLU A 46 -10.12 -21.47 -13.54
CA GLU A 46 -10.76 -20.74 -14.66
C GLU A 46 -12.27 -21.02 -14.75
N HIS A 47 -12.71 -22.16 -14.21
CA HIS A 47 -14.10 -22.62 -14.22
C HIS A 47 -14.69 -22.80 -12.81
N GLY A 48 -14.08 -22.24 -11.77
CA GLY A 48 -14.48 -22.46 -10.37
C GLY A 48 -13.40 -23.22 -9.61
N GLY A 49 -13.03 -24.41 -10.08
CA GLY A 49 -11.79 -25.12 -9.71
C GLY A 49 -11.66 -25.42 -8.22
N SER A 50 -12.70 -26.00 -7.64
CA SER A 50 -12.68 -26.43 -6.25
C SER A 50 -12.20 -27.86 -6.11
N TYR A 51 -11.35 -28.15 -5.11
CA TYR A 51 -11.02 -29.55 -4.78
C TYR A 51 -12.26 -30.36 -4.37
N TYR A 52 -13.37 -29.71 -3.97
CA TYR A 52 -14.64 -30.39 -3.69
C TYR A 52 -15.26 -31.04 -4.94
N GLU A 53 -14.85 -30.64 -6.14
CA GLU A 53 -15.29 -31.24 -7.41
C GLU A 53 -14.68 -32.64 -7.62
N GLU A 54 -13.60 -32.95 -6.91
CA GLU A 54 -12.92 -34.24 -7.02
C GLU A 54 -13.52 -35.28 -6.06
N VAL A 55 -13.85 -36.46 -6.59
CA VAL A 55 -14.32 -37.58 -5.77
C VAL A 55 -13.20 -38.02 -4.83
N ALA A 56 -13.55 -38.20 -3.56
CA ALA A 56 -12.63 -38.57 -2.49
C ALA A 56 -11.44 -37.60 -2.37
N TRP A 57 -11.64 -36.31 -2.64
CA TRP A 57 -10.62 -35.26 -2.55
C TRP A 57 -9.84 -35.29 -1.22
N TRP A 58 -10.49 -35.65 -0.11
CA TRP A 58 -9.88 -35.72 1.22
C TRP A 58 -8.77 -36.79 1.35
N SER A 59 -8.72 -37.74 0.42
CA SER A 59 -7.72 -38.81 0.36
C SER A 59 -6.58 -38.53 -0.63
N LYS A 60 -6.67 -37.43 -1.37
CA LYS A 60 -5.75 -37.07 -2.45
C LYS A 60 -4.88 -35.88 -2.03
N PRO A 61 -3.66 -35.75 -2.58
CA PRO A 61 -2.84 -34.58 -2.32
C PRO A 61 -3.53 -33.32 -2.85
N HIS A 62 -3.56 -32.26 -2.05
CA HIS A 62 -4.09 -30.96 -2.48
C HIS A 62 -3.04 -30.26 -3.35
N GLU A 63 -3.27 -30.24 -4.66
CA GLU A 63 -2.40 -29.58 -5.64
C GLU A 63 -2.66 -28.07 -5.70
N VAL A 64 -1.68 -27.27 -5.28
CA VAL A 64 -1.75 -25.80 -5.35
C VAL A 64 -0.56 -25.20 -6.09
N SER A 65 -0.78 -24.08 -6.78
CA SER A 65 0.26 -23.32 -7.47
C SER A 65 0.55 -21.99 -6.77
N HIS A 66 1.64 -21.94 -6.00
CA HIS A 66 2.09 -20.71 -5.34
C HIS A 66 2.56 -19.63 -6.34
N MET A 67 3.15 -20.04 -7.47
CA MET A 67 3.56 -19.10 -8.51
C MET A 67 2.35 -18.34 -9.07
N ARG A 68 1.23 -19.04 -9.28
CA ARG A 68 0.00 -18.44 -9.80
C ARG A 68 -0.63 -17.47 -8.81
N GLU A 69 -0.62 -17.82 -7.53
CA GLU A 69 -1.04 -16.94 -6.45
C GLU A 69 -0.25 -15.62 -6.46
N ILE A 70 1.08 -15.70 -6.57
CA ILE A 70 1.95 -14.52 -6.64
C ILE A 70 1.64 -13.68 -7.88
N ILE A 71 1.49 -14.31 -9.05
CA ILE A 71 1.18 -13.60 -10.30
C ILE A 71 -0.17 -12.87 -10.21
N GLU A 72 -1.22 -13.52 -9.71
CA GLU A 72 -2.53 -12.88 -9.56
C GLU A 72 -2.51 -11.80 -8.48
N MET A 73 -1.77 -11.99 -7.39
CA MET A 73 -1.53 -10.94 -6.38
C MET A 73 -0.87 -9.71 -7.01
N LEU A 74 0.18 -9.92 -7.80
CA LEU A 74 0.89 -8.82 -8.48
C LEU A 74 -0.02 -8.09 -9.46
N LYS A 75 -0.83 -8.81 -10.25
CA LYS A 75 -1.83 -8.17 -11.13
C LYS A 75 -2.80 -7.30 -10.34
N GLU A 76 -3.24 -7.77 -9.18
CA GLU A 76 -4.17 -7.04 -8.33
C GLU A 76 -3.53 -5.83 -7.64
N ILE A 77 -2.27 -5.93 -7.20
CA ILE A 77 -1.54 -4.80 -6.60
C ILE A 77 -1.18 -3.77 -7.66
N ILE A 78 -0.55 -4.19 -8.77
CA ILE A 78 -0.03 -3.28 -9.80
C ILE A 78 -1.18 -2.67 -10.58
N PHE A 79 -2.10 -3.48 -11.12
CA PHE A 79 -3.12 -2.99 -12.05
C PHE A 79 -4.48 -2.78 -11.40
N ILE A 80 -4.67 -3.09 -10.11
CA ILE A 80 -6.00 -3.02 -9.48
C ILE A 80 -7.04 -3.80 -10.30
N LYS A 81 -6.64 -5.01 -10.71
CA LYS A 81 -7.34 -5.86 -11.70
C LYS A 81 -8.83 -5.99 -11.40
N LYS A 82 -9.23 -6.26 -10.15
CA LYS A 82 -10.65 -6.40 -9.80
C LYS A 82 -11.46 -5.13 -10.02
N LEU A 83 -10.88 -3.95 -9.78
CA LEU A 83 -11.56 -2.68 -10.07
C LEU A 83 -11.69 -2.47 -11.58
N PHE A 84 -10.68 -2.87 -12.36
CA PHE A 84 -10.74 -2.85 -13.82
C PHE A 84 -11.83 -3.79 -14.34
N GLU A 85 -11.96 -5.00 -13.80
CA GLU A 85 -12.94 -5.98 -14.30
C GLU A 85 -14.37 -5.60 -13.91
N ASN A 86 -14.59 -5.16 -12.66
CA ASN A 86 -15.94 -4.98 -12.13
C ASN A 86 -16.45 -3.52 -12.21
N GLN A 87 -15.55 -2.54 -12.31
CA GLN A 87 -15.89 -1.11 -12.21
C GLN A 87 -14.97 -0.23 -13.08
N ARG A 88 -14.87 -0.55 -14.38
CA ARG A 88 -14.01 0.15 -15.37
C ARG A 88 -14.04 1.69 -15.30
N PRO A 89 -15.20 2.36 -15.20
CA PRO A 89 -15.24 3.83 -15.15
C PRO A 89 -14.57 4.44 -13.90
N PHE A 90 -14.45 3.67 -12.82
CA PHE A 90 -13.73 4.09 -11.61
C PHE A 90 -12.24 3.80 -11.69
N TRP A 91 -11.86 2.80 -12.51
CA TRP A 91 -10.49 2.35 -12.63
C TRP A 91 -9.56 3.44 -13.15
N TRP A 92 -9.89 4.16 -14.21
CA TRP A 92 -8.98 5.14 -14.82
C TRP A 92 -8.46 6.20 -13.85
N ILE A 93 -9.36 6.76 -13.03
CA ILE A 93 -8.98 7.80 -12.04
C ILE A 93 -8.24 7.18 -10.86
N SER A 94 -8.69 6.01 -10.39
CA SER A 94 -8.04 5.31 -9.29
C SER A 94 -6.63 4.84 -9.66
N TYR A 95 -6.47 4.29 -10.86
CA TYR A 95 -5.21 3.80 -11.39
C TYR A 95 -4.26 4.95 -11.69
N ALA A 96 -4.74 6.11 -12.19
CA ALA A 96 -3.89 7.30 -12.32
C ALA A 96 -3.23 7.69 -10.98
N LEU A 97 -3.98 7.69 -9.87
CA LEU A 97 -3.39 7.94 -8.55
C LEU A 97 -2.34 6.88 -8.18
N HIS A 98 -2.68 5.59 -8.29
CA HIS A 98 -1.78 4.52 -7.86
C HIS A 98 -0.52 4.44 -8.73
N LEU A 99 -0.67 4.55 -10.05
CA LEU A 99 0.45 4.64 -10.98
C LEU A 99 1.32 5.85 -10.67
N GLY A 100 0.72 7.01 -10.37
CA GLY A 100 1.43 8.20 -9.90
C GLY A 100 2.28 7.91 -8.65
N ILE A 101 1.71 7.26 -7.64
CA ILE A 101 2.43 6.87 -6.42
C ILE A 101 3.55 5.87 -6.71
N TYR A 102 3.33 4.86 -7.56
CA TYR A 102 4.35 3.90 -7.96
C TYR A 102 5.51 4.57 -8.68
N LEU A 103 5.22 5.50 -9.59
CA LEU A 103 6.23 6.28 -10.28
C LEU A 103 6.98 7.21 -9.31
N LEU A 104 6.32 7.85 -8.35
CA LEU A 104 7.00 8.68 -7.34
C LEU A 104 7.90 7.85 -6.41
N MET A 105 7.49 6.64 -6.07
CA MET A 105 8.33 5.70 -5.32
C MET A 105 9.56 5.29 -6.14
N ALA A 106 9.36 4.90 -7.40
CA ALA A 106 10.46 4.60 -8.32
C ALA A 106 11.38 5.81 -8.52
N TRP A 107 10.83 7.00 -8.68
CA TRP A 107 11.58 8.25 -8.80
C TRP A 107 12.44 8.52 -7.57
N THR A 108 11.90 8.33 -6.37
CA THR A 108 12.67 8.48 -5.12
C THR A 108 13.86 7.52 -5.09
N ILE A 109 13.68 6.27 -5.51
CA ILE A 109 14.79 5.29 -5.63
C ILE A 109 15.82 5.76 -6.67
N LEU A 110 15.37 6.26 -7.82
CA LEU A 110 16.26 6.80 -8.85
C LEU A 110 17.02 8.05 -8.37
N LEU A 111 16.43 8.91 -7.54
CA LEU A 111 17.12 10.04 -6.92
C LEU A 111 18.22 9.56 -5.96
N VAL A 112 17.96 8.51 -5.16
CA VAL A 112 18.98 7.92 -4.29
C VAL A 112 20.12 7.32 -5.11
N ILE A 113 19.82 6.56 -6.16
CA ILE A 113 20.85 6.04 -7.09
C ILE A 113 21.64 7.20 -7.74
N GLY A 114 20.95 8.27 -8.14
CA GLY A 114 21.56 9.45 -8.74
C GLY A 114 22.47 10.20 -7.77
N ALA A 115 22.07 10.30 -6.51
CA ALA A 115 22.91 10.84 -5.45
C ALA A 115 24.20 10.02 -5.28
N LEU A 116 24.10 8.68 -5.24
CA LEU A 116 25.27 7.79 -5.16
C LEU A 116 26.20 7.98 -6.36
N PHE A 117 25.65 8.09 -7.58
CA PHE A 117 26.45 8.35 -8.78
C PHE A 117 27.22 9.67 -8.71
N VAL A 118 26.58 10.74 -8.22
CA VAL A 118 27.25 12.04 -8.04
C VAL A 118 28.37 11.94 -7.01
N LEU A 119 28.18 11.19 -5.93
CA LEU A 119 29.21 10.93 -4.91
C LEU A 119 30.40 10.14 -5.48
N ASP A 120 30.14 9.21 -6.41
CA ASP A 120 31.17 8.44 -7.13
C ASP A 120 31.82 9.23 -8.29
N GLY A 121 31.47 10.52 -8.46
CA GLY A 121 32.01 11.38 -9.52
C GLY A 121 31.38 11.15 -10.90
N ILE A 122 30.31 10.37 -11.00
CA ILE A 122 29.54 10.17 -12.23
C ILE A 122 28.54 11.31 -12.37
N GLN A 123 28.71 12.13 -13.41
CA GLN A 123 27.77 13.22 -13.69
C GLN A 123 26.42 12.69 -14.20
N VAL A 124 25.33 13.11 -13.56
CA VAL A 124 23.95 12.81 -13.98
C VAL A 124 23.37 14.05 -14.68
N ALA A 125 23.67 14.17 -15.96
CA ALA A 125 23.29 15.32 -16.79
C ALA A 125 23.03 14.89 -18.25
N ALA A 126 22.31 15.73 -19.00
CA ALA A 126 21.99 15.50 -20.41
C ALA A 126 23.24 15.39 -21.32
N ASN A 127 24.36 15.98 -20.89
CA ASN A 127 25.64 15.94 -21.59
C ASN A 127 26.64 14.96 -20.93
N SER A 128 26.18 14.06 -20.06
CA SER A 128 27.04 13.06 -19.44
C SER A 128 27.70 12.18 -20.50
N SER A 129 29.02 12.02 -20.43
CA SER A 129 29.77 11.06 -21.25
C SER A 129 29.52 9.60 -20.82
N ASN A 130 29.05 9.39 -19.58
CA ASN A 130 28.69 8.08 -19.05
C ASN A 130 27.23 7.73 -19.40
N ILE A 131 27.03 6.60 -20.09
CA ILE A 131 25.73 6.10 -20.53
C ILE A 131 24.77 5.89 -19.35
N LEU A 132 25.27 5.40 -18.20
CA LEU A 132 24.44 5.17 -17.03
C LEU A 132 23.94 6.49 -16.42
N GLY A 133 24.81 7.50 -16.35
CA GLY A 133 24.44 8.85 -15.90
C GLY A 133 23.41 9.51 -16.82
N LEU A 134 23.55 9.31 -18.14
CA LEU A 134 22.61 9.80 -19.14
C LEU A 134 21.25 9.11 -19.06
N LEU A 135 21.22 7.78 -18.95
CA LEU A 135 20.00 7.01 -18.81
C LEU A 135 19.25 7.41 -17.53
N LEU A 136 19.97 7.48 -16.41
CA LEU A 136 19.41 7.87 -15.13
C LEU A 136 18.81 9.29 -15.17
N PHE A 137 19.47 10.22 -15.86
CA PHE A 137 18.96 11.56 -16.08
C PHE A 137 17.59 11.56 -16.76
N TYR A 138 17.47 10.92 -17.93
CA TYR A 138 16.21 10.92 -18.68
C TYR A 138 15.11 10.09 -18.02
N VAL A 139 15.45 8.93 -17.44
CA VAL A 139 14.48 8.07 -16.77
C VAL A 139 13.97 8.74 -15.50
N SER A 140 14.83 9.34 -14.68
CA SER A 140 14.39 10.07 -13.48
C SER A 140 13.53 11.28 -13.82
N ALA A 141 13.87 12.03 -14.88
CA ALA A 141 13.03 13.12 -15.37
C ALA A 141 11.64 12.62 -15.78
N PHE A 142 11.58 11.64 -16.68
CA PHE A 142 10.32 11.10 -17.19
C PHE A 142 9.43 10.53 -16.09
N VAL A 143 9.99 9.67 -15.23
CA VAL A 143 9.26 9.01 -14.13
C VAL A 143 8.81 10.05 -13.10
N GLY A 144 9.64 11.04 -12.78
CA GLY A 144 9.30 12.11 -11.84
C GLY A 144 8.13 12.96 -12.34
N TYR A 145 8.20 13.48 -13.57
CA TYR A 145 7.11 14.30 -14.13
C TYR A 145 5.81 13.51 -14.28
N LEU A 146 5.89 12.30 -14.83
CA LEU A 146 4.71 11.47 -15.01
C LEU A 146 4.10 11.08 -13.66
N GLY A 147 4.93 10.76 -12.67
CA GLY A 147 4.49 10.45 -11.31
C GLY A 147 3.80 11.62 -10.62
N LEU A 148 4.40 12.82 -10.68
CA LEU A 148 3.80 14.05 -10.13
C LEU A 148 2.49 14.40 -10.82
N ALA A 149 2.44 14.34 -12.16
CA ALA A 149 1.26 14.66 -12.94
C ALA A 149 0.11 13.69 -12.67
N LEU A 150 0.34 12.38 -12.78
CA LEU A 150 -0.67 11.36 -12.54
C LEU A 150 -1.12 11.32 -11.08
N GLY A 151 -0.20 11.50 -10.13
CA GLY A 151 -0.50 11.55 -8.71
C GLY A 151 -1.39 12.74 -8.34
N ALA A 152 -1.09 13.94 -8.87
CA ALA A 152 -1.91 15.14 -8.65
C ALA A 152 -3.28 15.02 -9.31
N LEU A 153 -3.33 14.60 -10.58
CA LEU A 153 -4.59 14.38 -11.29
C LEU A 153 -5.46 13.32 -10.60
N GLY A 154 -4.88 12.17 -10.26
CA GLY A 154 -5.59 11.07 -9.61
C GLY A 154 -6.14 11.45 -8.24
N SER A 155 -5.32 12.05 -7.37
CA SER A 155 -5.77 12.47 -6.03
C SER A 155 -6.83 13.58 -6.09
N GLY A 156 -6.63 14.59 -6.95
CA GLY A 156 -7.56 15.69 -7.14
C GLY A 156 -8.91 15.24 -7.73
N LEU A 157 -8.88 14.44 -8.80
CA LEU A 157 -10.11 13.94 -9.43
C LEU A 157 -10.87 12.96 -8.54
N LEU A 158 -10.18 12.09 -7.77
CA LEU A 158 -10.86 11.23 -6.79
C LEU A 158 -11.50 12.05 -5.66
N PHE A 159 -10.83 13.11 -5.21
CA PHE A 159 -11.38 14.02 -4.20
C PHE A 159 -12.65 14.70 -4.72
N LEU A 160 -12.58 15.30 -5.91
CA LEU A 160 -13.72 15.95 -6.56
C LEU A 160 -14.88 14.96 -6.77
N ARG A 161 -14.60 13.75 -7.26
CA ARG A 161 -15.63 12.73 -7.48
C ARG A 161 -16.32 12.31 -6.18
N ARG A 162 -15.60 12.21 -5.06
CA ARG A 162 -16.21 11.93 -3.74
C ARG A 162 -17.07 13.09 -3.21
N LEU A 163 -16.87 14.31 -3.69
CA LEU A 163 -17.70 15.45 -3.33
C LEU A 163 -18.98 15.53 -4.17
N THR A 164 -18.89 15.16 -5.45
CA THR A 164 -19.97 15.33 -6.44
C THR A 164 -20.85 14.09 -6.63
N ASP A 165 -20.31 12.89 -6.43
CA ASP A 165 -21.06 11.64 -6.57
C ASP A 165 -21.91 11.37 -5.32
N ASN A 166 -23.24 11.44 -5.48
CA ASN A 166 -24.21 11.25 -4.40
C ASN A 166 -24.16 9.87 -3.74
N THR A 167 -23.69 8.85 -4.46
CA THR A 167 -23.54 7.50 -3.91
C THR A 167 -22.27 7.44 -3.08
N LEU A 168 -21.12 7.86 -3.63
CA LEU A 168 -19.84 7.81 -2.92
C LEU A 168 -19.85 8.69 -1.67
N LYS A 169 -20.48 9.87 -1.74
CA LYS A 169 -20.55 10.81 -0.63
C LYS A 169 -21.19 10.21 0.63
N LYS A 170 -22.19 9.32 0.46
CA LYS A 170 -22.85 8.63 1.59
C LYS A 170 -21.94 7.64 2.32
N TYR A 171 -20.96 7.07 1.61
CA TYR A 171 -20.05 6.06 2.13
C TYR A 171 -18.63 6.61 2.40
N THR A 172 -18.41 7.90 2.18
CA THR A 172 -17.10 8.54 2.40
C THR A 172 -17.07 9.16 3.80
N THR A 173 -16.18 8.67 4.65
CA THR A 173 -15.91 9.24 5.97
C THR A 173 -14.97 10.45 5.86
N PRO A 174 -14.93 11.33 6.89
CA PRO A 174 -14.01 12.48 6.89
C PRO A 174 -12.53 12.08 6.68
N GLN A 175 -12.16 10.89 7.14
CA GLN A 175 -10.81 10.37 6.98
C GLN A 175 -10.43 10.16 5.50
N GLU A 176 -11.32 9.68 4.63
CA GLU A 176 -10.98 9.50 3.21
C GLU A 176 -10.78 10.84 2.49
N TYR A 177 -11.54 11.88 2.85
CA TYR A 177 -11.32 13.23 2.32
C TYR A 177 -9.95 13.77 2.75
N PHE A 178 -9.62 13.64 4.04
CA PHE A 178 -8.31 14.07 4.54
C PHE A 178 -7.15 13.31 3.88
N ASN A 179 -7.27 11.98 3.71
CA ASN A 179 -6.25 11.16 3.06
C ASN A 179 -5.94 11.68 1.64
N LEU A 180 -6.99 11.92 0.84
CA LEU A 180 -6.82 12.40 -0.54
C LEU A 180 -6.28 13.83 -0.58
N LEU A 181 -6.74 14.71 0.31
CA LEU A 181 -6.25 16.08 0.39
C LEU A 181 -4.77 16.13 0.80
N LEU A 182 -4.35 15.29 1.75
CA LEU A 182 -2.96 15.21 2.20
C LEU A 182 -2.04 14.73 1.07
N LEU A 183 -2.44 13.67 0.34
CA LEU A 183 -1.72 13.19 -0.85
C LEU A 183 -1.63 14.29 -1.91
N PHE A 184 -2.76 14.94 -2.21
CA PHE A 184 -2.81 16.02 -3.20
C PHE A 184 -1.90 17.19 -2.81
N ALA A 185 -1.96 17.65 -1.56
CA ALA A 185 -1.13 18.74 -1.06
C ALA A 185 0.37 18.40 -1.09
N ALA A 186 0.76 17.19 -0.67
CA ALA A 186 2.15 16.74 -0.73
C ALA A 186 2.68 16.69 -2.18
N ILE A 187 1.87 16.19 -3.13
CA ILE A 187 2.27 16.10 -4.54
C ILE A 187 2.31 17.48 -5.19
N VAL A 188 1.31 18.34 -4.96
CA VAL A 188 1.25 19.70 -5.53
C VAL A 188 2.39 20.58 -5.02
N THR A 189 2.69 20.51 -3.71
CA THR A 189 3.89 21.19 -3.19
C THR A 189 5.17 20.64 -3.80
N GLY A 190 5.23 19.33 -4.10
CA GLY A 190 6.32 18.72 -4.87
C GLY A 190 6.44 19.29 -6.29
N ILE A 191 5.32 19.43 -7.01
CA ILE A 191 5.31 20.06 -8.35
C ILE A 191 5.91 21.46 -8.29
N PHE A 192 5.51 22.29 -7.33
CA PHE A 192 6.05 23.65 -7.21
C PHE A 192 7.51 23.67 -6.73
N THR A 193 7.91 22.72 -5.90
CA THR A 193 9.29 22.63 -5.39
C THR A 193 10.27 22.21 -6.49
N TRP A 194 9.89 21.19 -7.26
CA TRP A 194 10.78 20.55 -8.22
C TRP A 194 10.60 21.07 -9.65
N GLY A 195 9.47 21.71 -9.96
CA GLY A 195 9.12 22.14 -11.33
C GLY A 195 9.97 23.28 -11.90
N ASN A 196 10.69 24.02 -11.06
CA ASN A 196 11.61 25.07 -11.52
C ASN A 196 12.93 24.50 -12.08
N ASP A 197 13.29 23.27 -11.70
CA ASP A 197 14.48 22.59 -12.16
C ASP A 197 14.08 21.42 -13.07
N LEU A 198 14.10 21.67 -14.37
CA LEU A 198 13.70 20.67 -15.35
C LEU A 198 14.54 19.38 -15.30
N SER A 199 15.73 19.49 -14.73
CA SER A 199 16.74 18.45 -14.66
C SER A 199 16.59 17.57 -13.41
N PHE A 200 15.85 18.01 -12.39
CA PHE A 200 15.85 17.46 -11.02
C PHE A 200 17.25 17.36 -10.38
N GLY A 201 18.20 18.20 -10.79
CA GLY A 201 19.52 18.33 -10.19
C GLY A 201 19.44 18.73 -8.72
N TYR A 202 18.65 19.74 -8.39
CA TYR A 202 18.45 20.18 -7.00
C TYR A 202 17.80 19.09 -6.14
N ALA A 203 16.84 18.32 -6.68
CA ALA A 203 16.25 17.18 -5.99
C ALA A 203 17.30 16.10 -5.68
N ARG A 204 18.22 15.82 -6.62
CA ARG A 204 19.34 14.90 -6.40
C ARG A 204 20.34 15.45 -5.39
N GLU A 205 20.63 16.75 -5.39
CA GLU A 205 21.51 17.40 -4.41
C GLU A 205 20.93 17.30 -2.98
N VAL A 206 19.66 17.63 -2.79
CA VAL A 206 18.97 17.47 -1.50
C VAL A 206 18.99 16.01 -1.06
N THR A 207 18.78 15.08 -2.00
CA THR A 207 18.84 13.63 -1.71
C THR A 207 20.25 13.19 -1.32
N ALA A 208 21.28 13.68 -2.02
CA ALA A 208 22.68 13.40 -1.69
C ALA A 208 23.01 13.89 -0.29
N ASN A 209 22.62 15.12 0.04
CA ASN A 209 22.81 15.66 1.39
C ASN A 209 22.11 14.83 2.47
N LEU A 210 20.88 14.34 2.21
CA LEU A 210 20.19 13.42 3.11
C LEU A 210 20.91 12.08 3.28
N VAL A 211 21.50 11.53 2.21
CA VAL A 211 22.24 10.26 2.25
C VAL A 211 23.59 10.42 2.97
N THR A 212 24.26 11.56 2.80
CA THR A 212 25.56 11.86 3.44
C THR A 212 25.43 12.48 4.83
N PHE A 213 24.21 12.62 5.35
CA PHE A 213 23.92 13.28 6.64
C PHE A 213 24.45 14.71 6.73
N THR A 214 24.53 15.41 5.60
CA THR A 214 24.96 16.81 5.53
C THR A 214 23.73 17.73 5.55
N PRO A 215 23.81 18.87 6.24
CA PRO A 215 22.79 19.90 6.15
C PRO A 215 22.67 20.44 4.72
N PHE A 216 21.45 20.77 4.31
CA PHE A 216 21.16 21.50 3.08
C PHE A 216 20.28 22.72 3.40
N ASP A 217 20.41 23.75 2.58
CA ASP A 217 19.57 24.95 2.68
C ASP A 217 18.20 24.69 2.06
N ALA A 218 17.16 25.23 2.68
CA ALA A 218 15.80 25.06 2.21
C ALA A 218 15.06 26.39 2.22
N ASN A 219 14.41 26.71 1.09
CA ASN A 219 13.45 27.80 1.05
C ASN A 219 12.14 27.39 1.77
N GLY A 220 11.23 28.35 1.95
CA GLY A 220 9.96 28.10 2.64
C GLY A 220 9.08 27.04 1.97
N LEU A 221 9.13 26.93 0.64
CA LEU A 221 8.35 25.95 -0.12
C LEU A 221 8.89 24.52 0.06
N LEU A 222 10.21 24.32 -0.03
CA LEU A 222 10.84 23.03 0.24
C LEU A 222 10.62 22.61 1.70
N THR A 223 10.70 23.56 2.63
CA THR A 223 10.39 23.34 4.05
C THR A 223 8.96 22.80 4.21
N LEU A 224 7.97 23.46 3.61
CA LEU A 224 6.57 23.01 3.63
C LEU A 224 6.42 21.62 3.00
N HIS A 225 7.05 21.39 1.84
CA HIS A 225 6.98 20.11 1.14
C HIS A 225 7.53 18.97 1.99
N ILE A 226 8.73 19.13 2.58
CA ILE A 226 9.34 18.12 3.45
C ILE A 226 8.46 17.82 4.67
N VAL A 227 7.90 18.86 5.30
CA VAL A 227 7.00 18.68 6.45
C VAL A 227 5.73 17.92 6.06
N LEU A 228 5.10 18.29 4.93
CA LEU A 228 3.89 17.60 4.45
C LEU A 228 4.16 16.14 4.08
N VAL A 229 5.27 15.87 3.37
CA VAL A 229 5.69 14.50 3.06
C VAL A 229 6.00 13.73 4.34
N GLY A 230 6.66 14.36 5.32
CA GLY A 230 6.94 13.76 6.61
C GLY A 230 5.68 13.36 7.39
N ILE A 231 4.69 14.26 7.45
CA ILE A 231 3.37 13.99 8.03
C ILE A 231 2.69 12.85 7.27
N MET A 232 2.68 12.92 5.95
CA MET A 232 2.07 11.91 5.08
C MET A 232 2.67 10.52 5.32
N LEU A 233 4.00 10.40 5.36
CA LEU A 233 4.69 9.13 5.61
C LEU A 233 4.33 8.55 6.98
N ILE A 234 4.31 9.34 8.04
CA ILE A 234 3.92 8.86 9.38
C ILE A 234 2.45 8.46 9.41
N TYR A 235 1.59 9.20 8.71
CA TYR A 235 0.15 9.03 8.72
C TYR A 235 -0.35 7.85 7.87
N ILE A 236 0.32 7.52 6.77
CA ILE A 236 -0.05 6.39 5.89
C ILE A 236 -0.25 5.07 6.67
N PRO A 237 0.72 4.57 7.46
CA PRO A 237 0.62 3.27 8.09
C PRO A 237 -0.36 3.28 9.27
N ILE A 238 -0.67 4.41 9.91
CA ILE A 238 -1.67 4.45 11.01
C ILE A 238 -3.12 4.63 10.50
N SER A 239 -3.31 5.07 9.27
CA SER A 239 -4.63 5.37 8.69
C SER A 239 -5.20 4.23 7.84
N LYS A 240 -6.37 4.46 7.23
CA LYS A 240 -6.94 3.59 6.17
C LYS A 240 -6.04 3.46 4.93
N MET A 241 -5.03 4.33 4.76
CA MET A 241 -4.06 4.19 3.67
C MET A 241 -3.09 3.01 3.85
N SER A 242 -3.04 2.38 5.03
CA SER A 242 -2.27 1.15 5.26
C SER A 242 -2.81 -0.09 4.53
N HIS A 243 -3.82 0.08 3.68
CA HIS A 243 -4.44 -1.00 2.94
C HIS A 243 -3.47 -1.71 1.99
N TYR A 244 -2.29 -1.17 1.68
CA TYR A 244 -1.28 -1.91 0.91
C TYR A 244 -0.79 -3.16 1.67
N VAL A 245 -0.62 -3.09 3.00
CA VAL A 245 -0.34 -4.26 3.85
C VAL A 245 -1.58 -5.14 3.93
N GLY A 246 -2.72 -4.54 4.26
CA GLY A 246 -3.99 -5.27 4.40
C GLY A 246 -4.38 -6.02 3.14
N LYS A 247 -4.11 -5.47 1.95
CA LYS A 247 -4.42 -6.08 0.65
C LYS A 247 -3.73 -7.42 0.50
N TYR A 248 -2.42 -7.50 0.81
CA TYR A 248 -1.70 -8.77 0.78
C TYR A 248 -2.37 -9.84 1.67
N PHE A 249 -2.65 -9.51 2.94
CA PHE A 249 -3.28 -10.45 3.87
C PHE A 249 -4.72 -10.81 3.48
N THR A 250 -5.52 -9.84 3.03
CA THR A 250 -6.89 -10.09 2.56
C THR A 250 -6.90 -11.05 1.39
N PHE A 251 -5.97 -10.95 0.44
CA PHE A 251 -5.91 -11.88 -0.67
C PHE A 251 -5.33 -13.23 -0.23
N HIS A 252 -4.14 -13.25 0.36
CA HIS A 252 -3.41 -14.48 0.69
C HIS A 252 -4.05 -15.29 1.83
N LYS A 253 -4.49 -14.63 2.90
CA LYS A 253 -4.96 -15.26 4.14
C LYS A 253 -6.47 -15.24 4.32
N VAL A 254 -7.25 -14.66 3.40
CA VAL A 254 -8.71 -14.62 3.55
C VAL A 254 -9.42 -15.05 2.28
N LEU A 255 -9.23 -14.33 1.17
CA LEU A 255 -9.92 -14.62 -0.09
C LEU A 255 -9.41 -15.91 -0.76
N TRP A 256 -8.11 -16.18 -0.67
CA TRP A 256 -7.46 -17.32 -1.31
C TRP A 256 -6.94 -18.36 -0.31
N ASP A 257 -7.32 -18.25 0.96
CA ASP A 257 -7.13 -19.38 1.87
C ASP A 257 -8.14 -20.46 1.54
N ASN A 258 -7.63 -21.63 1.23
CA ASN A 258 -8.41 -22.78 0.79
C ASN A 258 -7.83 -24.10 1.31
N ASN A 259 -7.02 -24.04 2.38
CA ASN A 259 -6.44 -25.24 2.96
C ASN A 259 -7.54 -26.09 3.62
N PRO A 260 -7.66 -27.39 3.31
CA PRO A 260 -8.70 -28.22 3.89
C PRO A 260 -8.43 -28.54 5.36
N ASN A 261 -9.50 -28.61 6.16
CA ASN A 261 -9.44 -29.07 7.54
C ASN A 261 -9.47 -30.61 7.58
N LEU A 262 -8.32 -31.24 7.36
CA LEU A 262 -8.12 -32.68 7.48
C LEU A 262 -7.55 -33.05 8.84
N LYS A 263 -7.76 -34.30 9.28
CA LYS A 263 -7.20 -34.80 10.54
C LYS A 263 -5.67 -34.68 10.54
N GLY A 264 -5.13 -34.06 11.57
CA GLY A 264 -3.68 -33.83 11.74
C GLY A 264 -3.13 -32.63 10.99
N SER A 265 -3.94 -31.90 10.21
CA SER A 265 -3.47 -30.74 9.46
C SER A 265 -3.21 -29.52 10.35
N ASP A 266 -2.44 -28.57 9.83
CA ASP A 266 -2.19 -27.29 10.51
C ASP A 266 -3.50 -26.52 10.79
N VAL A 267 -4.49 -26.65 9.90
CA VAL A 267 -5.81 -26.03 10.07
C VAL A 267 -6.53 -26.64 11.29
N GLU A 268 -6.50 -27.96 11.45
CA GLU A 268 -7.10 -28.62 12.61
C GLU A 268 -6.43 -28.15 13.91
N GLN A 269 -5.10 -28.03 13.91
CA GLN A 269 -4.35 -27.54 15.07
C GLN A 269 -4.70 -26.08 15.41
N GLN A 270 -4.79 -25.21 14.40
CA GLN A 270 -5.20 -23.82 14.61
C GLN A 270 -6.61 -23.71 15.18
N ILE A 271 -7.56 -24.52 14.70
CA ILE A 271 -8.93 -24.56 15.22
C ILE A 271 -8.94 -25.08 16.67
N LYS A 272 -8.19 -26.13 16.99
CA LYS A 272 -8.06 -26.65 18.37
C LYS A 272 -7.47 -25.61 19.32
N ASN A 273 -6.46 -24.88 18.87
CA ASN A 273 -5.86 -23.79 19.65
C ASN A 273 -6.88 -22.65 19.84
N ALA A 274 -7.61 -22.27 18.79
CA ALA A 274 -8.63 -21.23 18.87
C ALA A 274 -9.84 -21.63 19.74
N SER A 275 -10.22 -22.91 19.78
CA SER A 275 -11.34 -23.38 20.62
C SER A 275 -11.01 -23.38 22.11
N SER A 276 -9.73 -23.34 22.46
CA SER A 276 -9.29 -23.14 23.86
C SER A 276 -9.49 -21.71 24.36
N PHE A 277 -9.72 -20.75 23.46
CA PHE A 277 -9.94 -19.36 23.82
C PHE A 277 -11.23 -19.19 24.62
N ARG A 278 -11.10 -18.63 25.83
CA ARG A 278 -12.25 -18.25 26.66
C ARG A 278 -12.46 -16.73 26.55
N PRO A 279 -13.62 -16.26 26.07
CA PRO A 279 -13.91 -14.84 26.05
C PRO A 279 -13.80 -14.23 27.44
N THR A 280 -13.07 -13.12 27.56
CA THR A 280 -12.96 -12.35 28.82
C THR A 280 -14.08 -11.33 28.98
N THR A 281 -14.85 -11.08 27.93
CA THR A 281 -15.94 -10.10 27.88
C THR A 281 -17.28 -10.83 27.71
N SER A 282 -18.27 -10.47 28.52
CA SER A 282 -19.66 -10.92 28.37
C SER A 282 -20.48 -9.85 27.63
N TRP A 283 -21.45 -10.30 26.82
CA TRP A 283 -22.40 -9.39 26.18
C TRP A 283 -23.29 -8.71 27.23
N SER A 284 -23.50 -7.41 27.09
CA SER A 284 -24.37 -6.62 27.99
C SER A 284 -25.86 -6.85 27.76
N ALA A 285 -26.23 -7.79 26.88
CA ALA A 285 -27.63 -8.03 26.55
C ALA A 285 -28.38 -8.62 27.77
N PRO A 286 -29.60 -8.17 28.08
CA PRO A 286 -30.34 -8.61 29.26
C PRO A 286 -30.61 -10.12 29.35
N HIS A 287 -30.59 -10.84 28.22
CA HIS A 287 -30.77 -12.29 28.18
C HIS A 287 -29.48 -13.07 28.54
N ILE A 288 -28.33 -12.39 28.63
CA ILE A 288 -27.04 -12.96 29.06
C ILE A 288 -26.71 -12.51 30.49
N ASN A 289 -26.98 -11.24 30.81
CA ASN A 289 -26.87 -10.69 32.17
C ASN A 289 -28.27 -10.21 32.65
N PRO A 290 -29.16 -11.12 33.10
CA PRO A 290 -30.46 -10.72 33.59
C PRO A 290 -30.31 -9.78 34.80
N PRO A 291 -31.16 -8.74 34.91
CA PRO A 291 -31.13 -7.85 36.05
C PRO A 291 -31.41 -8.64 37.34
N ALA A 292 -30.77 -8.24 38.44
CA ALA A 292 -30.97 -8.86 39.74
C ALA A 292 -32.47 -8.91 40.08
N THR A 293 -32.96 -10.08 40.47
CA THR A 293 -34.35 -10.25 40.86
C THR A 293 -34.61 -9.41 42.12
N PRO A 294 -35.66 -8.57 42.16
CA PRO A 294 -35.96 -7.81 43.37
C PRO A 294 -36.22 -8.76 44.54
N GLU A 295 -35.64 -8.47 45.71
CA GLU A 295 -35.94 -9.20 46.94
C GLU A 295 -37.43 -9.01 47.29
N LYS A 296 -38.07 -10.11 47.70
CA LYS A 296 -39.50 -10.16 48.04
C LYS A 296 -39.76 -9.58 49.43
#